data_AF-A0A8X6H8G5-F1
#
_entry.id   AF-A0A8X6H8G5-F1
#
_cell.length_a   1.000
_cell.length_b   1.000
_cell.length_c   1.000
_cell.angle_alpha   90.00
_cell.angle_beta   90.00
_cell.angle_gamma   90.00
#
_symmetry.space_group_name_H-M   'P 1'
#
loop_
_entity.id
_entity.type
_entity.pdbx_description
1 polymer ?
#
loop_
_entity_poly.entity_id
_entity_poly.type
_entity_poly.pdbx_seq_one_letter_code
_entity_poly.pdbx_strand_id
1 'polypeptide(L)' 'MTRYILSVDGGGIRGIIPAIILAEIEKRARKPISQIFDLMAGTSTGGIVVAGLCKKDDQGKPQYSANEVEL' A
#
# COMPACT_ATOMS: atom_id res chain seq x y z
N MET A 1 11.85 -10.51 -17.57
CA MET A 1 10.93 -10.60 -16.42
C MET A 1 10.64 -9.18 -15.98
N THR A 2 9.36 -8.80 -15.91
CA THR A 2 8.95 -7.42 -15.56
C THR A 2 8.92 -7.27 -14.04
N ARG A 3 9.35 -6.11 -13.53
CA ARG A 3 9.27 -5.73 -12.11
C ARG A 3 8.31 -4.57 -11.94
N TYR A 4 7.51 -4.57 -10.88
CA TYR A 4 6.57 -3.51 -10.56
C TYR A 4 7.01 -2.78 -9.28
N ILE A 5 7.15 -1.45 -9.39
CA ILE A 5 7.54 -0.58 -8.28
C ILE A 5 6.41 0.40 -8.00
N LEU A 6 6.01 0.52 -6.74
CA LEU A 6 5.05 1.51 -6.26
C LEU A 6 5.79 2.64 -5.53
N SER A 7 5.51 3.89 -5.89
CA SER A 7 5.97 5.08 -5.17
C SER A 7 4.75 5.87 -4.70
N VAL A 8 4.72 6.21 -3.40
CA VAL A 8 3.63 6.98 -2.80
C VAL A 8 4.16 8.28 -2.21
N ASP A 9 3.71 9.39 -2.77
CA ASP A 9 4.11 10.72 -2.31
C ASP A 9 3.60 11.04 -0.90
N GLY A 10 4.32 11.93 -0.22
CA GLY A 10 3.85 12.54 1.02
C GLY A 10 2.74 13.56 0.76
N GLY A 11 1.96 13.90 1.78
CA GLY A 11 0.87 14.85 1.60
C GLY A 11 0.11 15.28 2.85
N GLY A 12 0.57 14.90 4.05
CA GLY A 12 -0.19 15.08 5.28
C GLY A 12 -1.51 14.33 5.20
N ILE A 13 -2.62 15.01 5.50
CA ILE A 13 -3.97 14.43 5.39
C ILE A 13 -4.35 13.98 3.97
N ARG A 14 -3.71 14.56 2.94
CA ARG A 14 -3.96 14.17 1.53
C ARG A 14 -3.43 12.78 1.17
N GLY A 15 -2.73 12.11 2.10
CA GLY A 15 -2.39 10.68 1.96
C GLY A 15 -3.60 9.77 1.79
N ILE A 16 -4.80 10.24 2.14
CA ILE A 16 -6.06 9.54 1.86
C ILE A 16 -6.29 9.33 0.35
N ILE A 17 -5.81 10.23 -0.50
CA ILE A 17 -5.99 10.13 -1.96
C ILE A 17 -5.29 8.89 -2.53
N PRO A 18 -3.96 8.69 -2.34
CA PRO A 18 -3.32 7.47 -2.78
C PRO A 18 -3.81 6.22 -2.05
N ALA A 19 -4.24 6.31 -0.78
CA ALA A 19 -4.84 5.18 -0.06
C ALA A 19 -6.10 4.65 -0.77
N ILE A 20 -7.04 5.55 -1.13
CA ILE A 20 -8.26 5.20 -1.88
C ILE A 20 -7.94 4.62 -3.26
N ILE A 21 -6.92 5.14 -3.95
CA ILE A 21 -6.50 4.59 -5.25
C ILE A 21 -5.96 3.16 -5.08
N LEU A 22 -5.13 2.93 -4.06
CA LEU A 22 -4.58 1.60 -3.76
C LEU A 22 -5.67 0.62 -3.35
N ALA A 23 -6.66 1.06 -2.58
CA ALA A 23 -7.87 0.30 -2.24
C ALA A 23 -8.60 -0.22 -3.50
N GLU A 24 -8.85 0.66 -4.47
CA GLU A 24 -9.51 0.26 -5.72
C GLU A 24 -8.63 -0.63 -6.60
N ILE A 25 -7.31 -0.41 -6.63
CA ILE A 25 -6.36 -1.30 -7.31
C ILE A 25 -6.40 -2.71 -6.70
N GLU A 26 -6.31 -2.81 -5.37
CA GLU A 26 -6.33 -4.07 -4.63
C GLU A 26 -7.62 -4.86 -4.92
N LYS A 27 -8.76 -4.17 -4.87
CA LYS A 27 -10.07 -4.72 -5.19
C LYS A 27 -10.15 -5.26 -6.62
N ARG A 28 -9.65 -4.52 -7.61
CA ARG A 28 -9.65 -4.95 -9.02
C ARG A 28 -8.67 -6.11 -9.27
N ALA A 29 -7.50 -6.07 -8.64
CA ALA A 29 -6.48 -7.09 -8.77
C ALA A 29 -6.82 -8.38 -8.01
N ARG A 30 -7.72 -8.30 -7.01
CA ARG A 30 -8.07 -9.39 -6.08
C ARG A 30 -6.83 -9.99 -5.40
N LYS A 31 -5.84 -9.15 -5.13
CA LYS A 31 -4.55 -9.50 -4.52
C LYS A 31 -4.11 -8.36 -3.63
N PRO A 32 -3.58 -8.62 -2.43
CA PRO A 32 -3.02 -7.58 -1.57
C PRO A 32 -1.98 -6.74 -2.30
N ILE A 33 -1.95 -5.43 -2.07
CA ILE A 33 -0.97 -4.51 -2.71
C ILE A 33 0.48 -5.02 -2.53
N SER A 34 0.82 -5.52 -1.34
CA SER A 34 2.14 -6.07 -1.04
C SER A 34 2.51 -7.35 -1.81
N GLN A 35 1.56 -7.97 -2.50
CA GLN A 35 1.80 -9.11 -3.40
C GLN A 35 1.80 -8.72 -4.89
N ILE A 36 1.46 -7.47 -5.22
CA ILE A 36 1.45 -6.96 -6.60
C ILE A 36 2.80 -6.32 -6.94
N PHE A 37 3.40 -5.59 -6.00
CA PHE A 37 4.62 -4.83 -6.22
C PHE A 37 5.84 -5.50 -5.59
N ASP A 38 6.94 -5.54 -6.33
CA ASP A 38 8.23 -6.08 -5.84
C ASP A 38 8.93 -5.12 -4.88
N LEU A 39 8.67 -3.81 -5.03
CA LEU A 39 9.20 -2.74 -4.19
C LEU A 39 8.14 -1.67 -4.00
N MET A 40 8.01 -1.21 -2.75
CA MET A 40 7.13 -0.09 -2.39
C MET A 40 7.94 0.94 -1.61
N ALA A 41 7.84 2.20 -2.02
CA ALA A 41 8.50 3.32 -1.37
C ALA A 41 7.50 4.45 -1.13
N GLY A 42 7.68 5.20 -0.05
CA GLY A 42 6.88 6.38 0.19
C GLY A 42 7.54 7.37 1.14
N THR A 43 7.17 8.64 1.02
CA THR A 43 7.73 9.72 1.85
C THR A 43 6.66 10.27 2.79
N SER A 44 7.02 10.57 4.04
CA SER A 44 6.07 11.13 5.04
C SER A 44 4.81 10.24 5.15
N THR A 45 3.60 10.79 4.98
CA THR A 45 2.35 10.00 5.01
C THR A 45 2.36 8.84 4.02
N GLY A 46 2.94 9.00 2.83
CA GLY A 46 3.06 7.91 1.86
C GLY A 46 3.95 6.77 2.38
N GLY A 47 4.97 7.10 3.19
CA GLY A 47 5.79 6.13 3.89
C GLY A 47 5.01 5.36 4.95
N ILE A 48 4.10 6.03 5.67
CA ILE A 48 3.20 5.39 6.65
C ILE A 48 2.26 4.42 5.94
N VAL A 49 1.63 4.84 4.84
CA VAL A 49 0.74 3.98 4.02
C VAL A 49 1.49 2.73 3.55
N VAL A 50 2.67 2.91 2.93
CA VAL A 50 3.49 1.78 2.45
C VAL A 50 3.93 0.87 3.62
N ALA A 51 4.31 1.43 4.76
CA ALA A 51 4.70 0.65 5.93
C ALA A 51 3.54 -0.20 6.46
N GLY A 52 2.32 0.34 6.48
CA GLY A 52 1.11 -0.42 6.82
C GLY A 52 0.90 -1.60 5.88
N LEU A 53 0.95 -1.36 4.56
CA LEU A 53 0.77 -2.40 3.55
C LEU A 53 1.87 -3.48 3.55
N CYS A 54 3.08 -3.13 3.98
CA CYS A 54 4.20 -4.05 4.15
C CYS A 54 4.14 -4.88 5.44
N LYS A 55 3.37 -4.43 6.45
CA LYS A 55 3.33 -5.09 7.75
C LYS A 55 2.75 -6.49 7.61
N LYS A 56 3.42 -7.47 8.21
CA LYS A 56 2.97 -8.85 8.26
C LYS A 56 2.40 -9.19 9.62
N ASP A 57 1.40 -10.06 9.64
CA ASP A 57 0.92 -10.70 10.86
C ASP A 57 1.86 -11.84 11.32
N ASP A 58 1.52 -12.48 12.44
CA ASP A 58 2.30 -13.60 13.01
C ASP A 58 2.38 -14.82 12.07
N GLN A 59 1.51 -14.91 11.05
CA GLN A 59 1.51 -15.95 10.02
C GLN A 59 2.29 -15.54 8.77
N GLY A 60 2.88 -14.35 8.75
CA GLY A 60 3.61 -13.81 7.59
C GLY A 60 2.73 -13.28 6.46
N LYS A 61 1.40 -13.18 6.67
CA LYS A 61 0.45 -12.62 5.70
C LYS A 61 0.36 -11.10 5.87
N PRO A 62 -0.06 -10.35 4.83
CA PRO A 62 -0.30 -8.91 4.97
C PRO A 62 -1.29 -8.65 6.11
N GLN A 63 -0.90 -7.84 7.10
CA GLN A 63 -1.73 -7.56 8.27
C GLN A 63 -2.87 -6.58 7.94
N TYR A 64 -2.63 -5.66 7.00
CA TYR A 64 -3.61 -4.65 6.59
C TYR A 64 -3.83 -4.73 5.08
N SER A 65 -5.10 -4.61 4.69
CA SER A 65 -5.54 -4.35 3.32
C SER A 65 -5.42 -2.86 2.99
N ALA A 66 -5.52 -2.52 1.70
CA ALA A 66 -5.46 -1.14 1.25
C ALA A 66 -6.63 -0.27 1.74
N ASN A 67 -7.80 -0.87 1.99
CA ASN A 67 -8.93 -0.16 2.60
C ASN A 67 -8.70 0.17 4.08
N GLU A 68 -7.85 -0.58 4.78
CA GLU A 68 -7.60 -0.39 6.22
C GLU A 68 -6.52 0.67 6.51
N VAL A 69 -5.83 1.14 5.47
CA VAL A 69 -4.84 2.23 5.58
C VAL A 69 -5.39 3.58 5.08
N GLU A 70 -6.70 3.64 4.81
CA GLU A 70 -7.43 4.90 4.66
C GLU A 70 -7.39 5.64 6.02
N LEU A 71 -6.74 6.80 6.07
CA LEU A 71 -6.62 7.66 7.25
C LEU A 71 -7.91 8.43 7.54
#